data_AF-A0A372ZVP1-F1
#
_entry.id   AF-A0A372ZVP1-F1
#
_cell.length_a   1.000
_cell.length_b   1.000
_cell.length_c   1.000
_cell.angle_alpha   90.00
_cell.angle_beta   90.00
_cell.angle_gamma   90.00
#
_symmetry.space_group_name_H-M   'P 1'
#
loop_
_entity.id
_entity.type
_entity.pdbx_description
1 polymer ?
#
loop_
_entity_poly.entity_id
_entity_poly.type
_entity_poly.pdbx_seq_one_letter_code
_entity_poly.pdbx_strand_id
1 'polypeptide(L)'
;MTTLGSIDSMAYVGTAATRGLEHHEAAIIDAITSSDSTNLRAVDSAFTMVDHAITIGWAIRPDAFRALAFTQFHELVRNRYYADLYRHCLALDADADRIAEVASGIAVALVDDPQLNP
;
A
#
# COMPACT_ATOMS: atom_id res chain seq x y z
N MET A 1 4.14 -27.02 -12.56
CA MET A 1 2.99 -26.64 -11.72
C MET A 1 3.56 -25.79 -10.58
N THR A 2 3.70 -24.49 -10.84
CA THR A 2 4.40 -23.55 -9.96
C THR A 2 3.36 -22.87 -9.09
N THR A 3 3.44 -23.12 -7.79
CA THR A 3 2.50 -22.67 -6.76
C THR A 3 2.46 -21.14 -6.67
N LEU A 4 1.23 -20.61 -6.68
CA LEU A 4 0.83 -19.24 -6.37
C LEU A 4 1.36 -18.80 -5.00
N GLY A 5 2.61 -18.33 -4.93
CA GLY A 5 3.20 -17.76 -3.71
C GLY A 5 3.09 -16.24 -3.61
N SER A 6 2.57 -15.56 -4.64
CA SER A 6 2.69 -14.09 -4.75
C SER A 6 1.39 -13.32 -4.49
N ILE A 7 0.25 -14.00 -4.35
CA ILE A 7 -1.06 -13.33 -4.13
C ILE A 7 -1.50 -13.43 -2.67
N ASP A 8 -1.06 -14.47 -1.93
CA ASP A 8 -1.43 -14.65 -0.52
C ASP A 8 -0.83 -13.58 0.41
N SER A 9 0.30 -12.95 0.05
CA SER A 9 0.86 -11.83 0.84
C SER A 9 -0.01 -10.57 0.83
N MET A 10 -0.96 -10.47 -0.11
CA MET A 10 -1.94 -9.39 -0.17
C MET A 10 -3.26 -9.72 0.54
N ALA A 11 -3.49 -10.98 0.92
CA ALA A 11 -4.66 -11.40 1.69
C ALA A 11 -4.60 -10.91 3.16
N TYR A 12 -3.47 -10.34 3.59
CA TYR A 12 -3.29 -9.72 4.91
C TYR A 12 -3.58 -8.21 4.90
N VAL A 13 -4.54 -7.74 4.10
CA VAL A 13 -5.17 -6.43 4.31
C VAL A 13 -6.48 -6.63 5.07
N GLY A 14 -6.41 -7.44 6.14
CA GLY A 14 -7.54 -7.73 7.01
C GLY A 14 -7.67 -6.63 8.06
N THR A 15 -8.71 -5.81 7.93
CA THR A 15 -9.27 -4.94 8.99
C THR A 15 -8.21 -4.17 9.79
N ALA A 16 -7.35 -3.41 9.11
CA ALA A 16 -6.39 -2.57 9.82
C ALA A 16 -7.16 -1.53 10.67
N ALA A 17 -6.99 -1.56 12.00
CA ALA A 17 -7.48 -0.49 12.86
C ALA A 17 -6.88 0.86 12.37
N THR A 18 -7.59 1.98 12.53
CA THR A 18 -7.01 3.29 12.23
C THR A 18 -5.86 3.52 13.21
N ARG A 19 -4.60 3.48 12.75
CA ARG A 19 -3.42 3.51 13.62
C ARG A 19 -2.71 4.87 13.69
N GLY A 20 -3.30 5.93 13.14
CA GLY A 20 -2.75 7.28 13.23
C GLY A 20 -1.40 7.45 12.50
N LEU A 21 -0.85 8.66 12.55
CA LEU A 21 0.44 9.01 11.94
C LEU A 21 1.61 8.27 12.61
N GLU A 22 1.49 7.95 13.91
CA GLU A 22 2.48 7.14 14.63
C GLU A 22 2.71 5.75 14.00
N HIS A 23 1.75 5.25 13.22
CA HIS A 23 1.93 4.00 12.48
C HIS A 23 2.92 4.12 11.31
N HIS A 24 2.97 5.29 10.67
CA HIS A 24 3.88 5.54 9.55
C HIS A 24 5.31 5.54 10.03
N GLU A 25 5.59 6.28 11.10
CA GLU A 25 6.93 6.40 11.67
C GLU A 25 7.48 5.06 12.14
N ALA A 26 6.68 4.27 12.86
CA ALA A 26 7.10 2.94 13.32
C ALA A 26 7.37 1.98 12.16
N ALA A 27 6.58 2.02 11.09
CA ALA A 27 6.78 1.17 9.92
C ALA A 27 7.99 1.58 9.08
N ILE A 28 8.24 2.88 8.97
CA ILE A 28 9.43 3.42 8.30
C ILE A 28 10.68 3.01 9.08
N ILE A 29 10.68 3.19 10.41
CA ILE A 29 11.80 2.80 11.28
C ILE A 29 12.03 1.29 11.20
N ASP A 30 10.99 0.46 11.37
CA ASP A 30 11.05 -0.99 11.26
C ASP A 30 11.64 -1.43 9.92
N ALA A 31 11.18 -0.86 8.81
CA ALA A 31 11.67 -1.21 7.47
C ALA A 31 13.11 -0.74 7.22
N ILE A 32 13.53 0.41 7.76
CA ILE A 32 14.93 0.87 7.71
C ILE A 32 15.83 -0.06 8.54
N THR A 33 15.36 -0.51 9.71
CA THR A 33 16.14 -1.33 10.64
C THR A 33 16.21 -2.82 10.26
N SER A 34 15.25 -3.32 9.50
CA SER A 34 15.15 -4.73 9.08
C SER A 34 15.72 -5.01 7.70
N SER A 35 16.00 -3.99 6.89
CA SER A 35 16.58 -4.17 5.56
C SER A 35 18.10 -4.33 5.65
N ASP A 36 18.60 -5.52 5.30
CA ASP A 36 20.02 -5.91 5.37
C ASP A 36 20.96 -5.13 4.43
N SER A 37 20.43 -4.21 3.62
CA SER A 37 21.23 -3.36 2.75
C SER A 37 20.58 -2.00 2.60
N THR A 38 21.31 -0.97 3.02
CA THR A 38 20.99 0.45 3.03
C THR A 38 20.83 1.03 1.62
N ASN A 39 19.86 0.55 0.83
CA ASN A 39 19.42 1.27 -0.37
C ASN A 39 18.51 2.43 0.07
N LEU A 40 19.12 3.47 0.64
CA LEU A 40 18.39 4.69 1.06
C LEU A 40 17.60 5.32 -0.10
N ARG A 41 18.02 5.05 -1.34
CA ARG A 41 17.27 5.45 -2.52
C ARG A 41 15.98 4.65 -2.68
N ALA A 42 15.96 3.36 -2.36
CA ALA A 42 14.73 2.57 -2.32
C ALA A 42 13.80 3.02 -1.19
N VAL A 43 14.34 3.41 -0.03
CA VAL A 43 13.58 4.03 1.07
C VAL A 43 12.84 5.27 0.58
N ASP A 44 13.56 6.23 -0.01
CA ASP A 44 12.94 7.46 -0.56
C ASP A 44 11.96 7.15 -1.70
N SER A 45 12.35 6.28 -2.63
CA SER A 45 11.51 5.92 -3.79
C SER A 45 10.25 5.16 -3.39
N ALA A 46 10.27 4.39 -2.29
CA ALA A 46 9.10 3.67 -1.79
C ALA A 46 8.00 4.63 -1.33
N PHE A 47 8.33 5.81 -0.79
CA PHE A 47 7.32 6.83 -0.46
C PHE A 47 6.55 7.25 -1.72
N THR A 48 7.28 7.59 -2.78
CA THR A 48 6.69 8.01 -4.05
C THR A 48 5.92 6.86 -4.70
N MET A 49 6.46 5.65 -4.65
CA MET A 49 5.82 4.46 -5.20
C MET A 49 4.47 4.19 -4.53
N VAL A 50 4.39 4.24 -3.20
CA VAL A 50 3.13 4.08 -2.45
C VAL A 50 2.12 5.15 -2.85
N ASP A 51 2.52 6.41 -2.91
CA ASP A 51 1.63 7.53 -3.25
C ASP A 51 1.03 7.39 -4.65
N HIS A 52 1.88 7.05 -5.64
CA HIS A 52 1.44 6.80 -7.00
C HIS A 52 0.54 5.56 -7.09
N ALA A 53 0.89 4.48 -6.39
CA ALA A 53 0.10 3.26 -6.40
C ALA A 53 -1.30 3.48 -5.79
N ILE A 54 -1.43 4.25 -4.72
CA ILE A 54 -2.73 4.60 -4.12
C ILE A 54 -3.57 5.41 -5.11
N THR A 55 -2.96 6.44 -5.71
CA THR A 55 -3.64 7.30 -6.68
C THR A 55 -4.15 6.51 -7.89
N ILE A 56 -3.30 5.65 -8.45
CA ILE A 56 -3.66 4.80 -9.60
C ILE A 56 -4.69 3.74 -9.17
N GLY A 57 -4.55 3.14 -8.00
CA GLY A 57 -5.48 2.15 -7.47
C GLY A 57 -6.91 2.70 -7.37
N TRP A 58 -7.06 3.95 -6.91
CA TRP A 58 -8.34 4.66 -6.94
C TRP A 58 -8.86 4.83 -8.37
N ALA A 59 -8.00 5.26 -9.30
CA ALA A 59 -8.37 5.49 -10.70
C ALA A 59 -8.71 4.21 -11.48
N ILE A 60 -8.19 3.04 -11.09
CA ILE A 60 -8.55 1.75 -11.69
C ILE A 60 -9.99 1.36 -11.34
N ARG A 61 -10.46 1.71 -10.12
CA ARG A 61 -11.80 1.36 -9.62
C ARG A 61 -12.52 2.53 -8.93
N PRO A 62 -12.75 3.67 -9.61
CA PRO A 62 -13.35 4.84 -8.98
C PRO A 62 -14.76 4.55 -8.45
N ASP A 63 -15.51 3.68 -9.16
CA ASP A 63 -16.87 3.29 -8.77
C ASP A 63 -16.93 2.51 -7.45
N ALA A 64 -15.88 1.74 -7.13
CA ALA A 64 -15.81 0.97 -5.89
C ALA A 64 -15.61 1.87 -4.66
N PHE A 65 -15.02 3.04 -4.87
CA PHE A 65 -14.69 4.00 -3.81
C PHE A 65 -15.56 5.25 -3.88
N ARG A 66 -16.67 5.22 -4.63
CA ARG A 66 -17.55 6.37 -4.89
C ARG A 66 -18.12 7.05 -3.63
N ALA A 67 -18.15 6.31 -2.52
CA ALA A 67 -18.59 6.82 -1.22
C ALA A 67 -17.58 7.81 -0.60
N LEU A 68 -16.36 7.84 -1.12
CA LEU A 68 -15.27 8.67 -0.65
C LEU A 68 -14.82 9.64 -1.74
N ALA A 69 -14.57 10.89 -1.36
CA ALA A 69 -13.77 11.77 -2.20
C ALA A 69 -12.34 11.21 -2.34
N PHE A 70 -11.67 11.55 -3.44
CA PHE A 70 -10.28 11.13 -3.71
C PHE A 70 -9.35 11.39 -2.51
N THR A 71 -9.45 12.57 -1.89
CA THR A 71 -8.63 12.94 -0.73
C THR A 71 -8.94 12.08 0.50
N GLN A 72 -10.21 11.75 0.74
CA GLN A 72 -10.64 10.91 1.86
C GLN A 72 -10.16 9.47 1.69
N PHE A 73 -10.24 8.93 0.47
CA PHE A 73 -9.66 7.63 0.15
C PHE A 73 -8.15 7.63 0.44
N HIS A 74 -7.45 8.65 -0.06
CA HIS A 74 -6.00 8.76 0.09
C HIS A 74 -5.58 8.85 1.56
N GLU A 75 -6.27 9.64 2.37
CA GLU A 75 -6.05 9.74 3.81
C GLU A 75 -6.34 8.43 4.54
N LEU A 76 -7.46 7.77 4.23
CA LEU A 76 -7.85 6.53 4.89
C LEU A 76 -6.86 5.42 4.59
N VAL A 77 -6.47 5.26 3.32
CA VAL A 77 -5.49 4.26 2.91
C VAL A 77 -4.12 4.54 3.51
N ARG A 78 -3.69 5.81 3.55
CA ARG A 78 -2.46 6.18 4.28
C ARG A 78 -2.58 5.81 5.76
N ASN A 79 -3.61 6.25 6.46
CA ASN A 79 -3.72 6.05 7.91
C ASN A 79 -3.83 4.57 8.35
N ARG A 80 -4.17 3.67 7.43
CA ARG A 80 -4.37 2.24 7.73
C ARG A 80 -3.36 1.30 7.12
N TYR A 81 -3.03 1.51 5.85
CA TYR A 81 -2.34 0.52 5.03
C TYR A 81 -0.93 0.96 4.65
N TYR A 82 -0.54 2.19 4.99
CA TYR A 82 0.74 2.75 4.58
C TYR A 82 1.92 1.89 5.01
N ALA A 83 1.94 1.39 6.25
CA ALA A 83 3.01 0.54 6.75
C ALA A 83 3.24 -0.70 5.89
N ASP A 84 2.15 -1.39 5.54
CA ASP A 84 2.20 -2.63 4.79
C ASP A 84 2.50 -2.38 3.31
N LEU A 85 1.90 -1.34 2.73
CA LEU A 85 2.22 -0.88 1.38
C LEU A 85 3.68 -0.45 1.24
N TYR A 86 4.21 0.24 2.25
CA TYR A 86 5.59 0.70 2.26
C TYR A 86 6.58 -0.46 2.35
N ARG A 87 6.35 -1.42 3.27
CA ARG A 87 7.15 -2.66 3.33
C ARG A 87 7.06 -3.46 2.03
N HIS A 88 5.88 -3.53 1.43
CA HIS A 88 5.70 -4.20 0.14
C HIS A 88 6.51 -3.51 -0.95
N CYS A 89 6.41 -2.18 -1.10
CA CYS A 89 7.20 -1.42 -2.07
C CYS A 89 8.71 -1.58 -1.86
N LEU A 90 9.17 -1.61 -0.60
CA LEU A 90 10.56 -1.88 -0.27
C LEU A 90 11.01 -3.29 -0.66
N ALA A 91 10.16 -4.30 -0.47
CA ALA A 91 10.44 -5.66 -0.93
C ALA A 91 10.53 -5.75 -2.47
N LEU A 92 9.99 -4.77 -3.20
CA LEU A 92 10.12 -4.60 -4.64
C LEU A 92 11.29 -3.67 -5.04
N ASP A 93 12.19 -3.34 -4.11
CA ASP A 93 13.30 -2.37 -4.28
C ASP A 93 12.82 -0.98 -4.76
N ALA A 94 11.55 -0.66 -4.48
CA ALA A 94 10.87 0.52 -4.98
C ALA A 94 10.95 0.71 -6.51
N ASP A 95 10.90 -0.40 -7.25
CA ASP A 95 10.92 -0.39 -8.72
C ASP A 95 9.67 0.32 -9.28
N ALA A 96 9.89 1.46 -9.93
CA ALA A 96 8.83 2.27 -10.52
C ALA A 96 8.03 1.52 -11.60
N ASP A 97 8.64 0.56 -12.30
CA ASP A 97 7.96 -0.25 -13.31
C ASP A 97 6.87 -1.15 -12.69
N ARG A 98 6.92 -1.37 -11.37
CA ARG A 98 5.95 -2.18 -10.62
C ARG A 98 4.82 -1.37 -9.97
N ILE A 99 4.77 -0.05 -10.15
CA ILE A 99 3.70 0.80 -9.60
C ILE A 99 2.31 0.30 -10.04
N ALA A 100 2.15 -0.09 -11.30
CA ALA A 100 0.87 -0.56 -11.84
C ALA A 100 0.41 -1.88 -11.19
N GLU A 101 1.36 -2.74 -10.80
CA GLU A 101 1.09 -3.98 -10.08
C GLU A 101 0.57 -3.69 -8.67
N VAL A 102 1.29 -2.85 -7.91
CA VAL A 102 0.88 -2.45 -6.56
C VAL A 102 -0.47 -1.73 -6.60
N ALA A 103 -0.69 -0.84 -7.57
CA ALA A 103 -1.96 -0.15 -7.76
C ALA A 103 -3.13 -1.11 -8.04
N SER A 104 -2.91 -2.12 -8.89
CA SER A 104 -3.91 -3.16 -9.15
C SER A 104 -4.20 -3.97 -7.89
N GLY A 105 -3.16 -4.28 -7.11
CA GLY A 105 -3.29 -4.90 -5.80
C GLY A 105 -4.19 -4.09 -4.87
N ILE A 106 -3.90 -2.78 -4.70
CA ILE A 106 -4.70 -1.86 -3.89
C ILE A 106 -6.16 -1.86 -4.35
N ALA A 107 -6.40 -1.72 -5.66
CA ALA A 107 -7.75 -1.67 -6.23
C ALA A 107 -8.56 -2.95 -5.98
N VAL A 108 -7.90 -4.11 -5.93
CA VAL A 108 -8.54 -5.40 -5.66
C VAL A 108 -8.74 -5.64 -4.17
N ALA A 109 -7.69 -5.46 -3.37
CA ALA A 109 -7.72 -5.77 -1.93
C ALA A 109 -8.68 -4.87 -1.15
N LEU A 110 -8.87 -3.63 -1.60
CA LEU A 110 -9.67 -2.63 -0.91
C LEU A 110 -11.13 -2.58 -1.37
N VAL A 111 -11.51 -3.32 -2.42
CA VAL A 111 -12.86 -3.25 -3.00
C VAL A 111 -13.95 -3.70 -2.03
N ASP A 112 -13.62 -4.67 -1.19
CA ASP A 112 -14.52 -5.28 -0.21
C ASP A 112 -14.28 -4.73 1.20
N ASP A 113 -13.44 -3.71 1.35
CA ASP A 113 -13.22 -3.06 2.64
C ASP A 113 -14.49 -2.29 3.03
N PRO A 114 -15.23 -2.73 4.07
CA PRO A 114 -16.49 -2.12 4.47
C PRO A 114 -16.33 -0.68 4.96
N GLN A 115 -15.10 -0.22 5.19
CA GLN A 115 -14.81 1.15 5.61
C GLN A 115 -14.49 2.08 4.44
N LEU A 116 -14.18 1.52 3.27
CA LEU A 116 -14.04 2.24 2.02
C LEU A 116 -15.34 2.22 1.19
N ASN A 117 -16.23 1.27 1.50
CA ASN A 117 -17.53 1.09 0.86
C ASN A 117 -18.64 0.86 1.93
N PRO A 118 -18.99 1.91 2.72
CA PRO A 118 -20.01 1.83 3.76
C PRO A 118 -21.45 1.71 3.22
#